data_AF-A0AA96XI50-F1
#
_entry.id   AF-A0AA96XI50-F1
#
_cell.length_a   1.000
_cell.length_b   1.000
_cell.length_c   1.000
_cell.angle_alpha   90.00
_cell.angle_beta   90.00
_cell.angle_gamma   90.00
#
_symmetry.space_group_name_H-M   'P 1'
#
loop_
_entity.id
_entity.type
_entity.pdbx_description
1 polymer ?
#
loop_
_entity_poly.entity_id
_entity_poly.type
_entity_poly.pdbx_seq_one_letter_code
_entity_poly.pdbx_strand_id
1 'polypeptide(L)'
;MDGALRGLFGQWPGRAERWGLAVGFGGIVLLNLGGDMGGGLLPTLAMLVSPMSWALGSVWSRRLPMPQGLMSTAAQMLCGGVVMLGFSLLIGERPAVIPTPKAVLAFFYLVVFGSLVGYSAYGYLLRNARPSLATSYAYVNPVLAVLLGGLLAGETMTPTAWLAMGAILGAVVLLTREK
;
A
#
# COMPACT_ATOMS: atom_id res chain seq x y z
N MET A 1 -3.50 -0.69 13.04
CA MET A 1 -3.68 -1.81 13.98
C MET A 1 -4.69 -2.67 13.28
N ASP A 2 -4.19 -3.22 12.19
CA ASP A 2 -4.85 -4.12 11.27
C ASP A 2 -5.51 -5.24 12.08
N GLY A 3 -6.78 -5.54 11.80
CA GLY A 3 -7.63 -6.41 12.61
C GLY A 3 -7.02 -7.78 12.94
N ALA A 4 -6.11 -8.29 12.11
CA ALA A 4 -5.39 -9.53 12.34
C ALA A 4 -4.36 -9.46 13.48
N LEU A 5 -3.66 -8.33 13.64
CA LEU A 5 -2.65 -8.14 14.71
C LEU A 5 -3.28 -7.69 16.03
N ARG A 6 -4.54 -7.28 16.00
CA ARG A 6 -5.35 -6.83 17.15
C ARG A 6 -5.75 -8.00 18.06
N GLY A 7 -5.93 -9.20 17.49
CA GLY A 7 -6.14 -10.45 18.23
C GLY A 7 -4.95 -10.88 19.09
N LEU A 8 -3.71 -10.61 18.64
CA LEU A 8 -2.48 -10.83 19.42
C LEU A 8 -2.39 -9.91 20.67
N PHE A 9 -3.19 -8.84 20.72
CA PHE A 9 -3.22 -7.88 21.83
C PHE A 9 -4.61 -7.79 22.50
N GLY A 10 -5.49 -8.78 22.30
CA GLY A 10 -6.75 -8.92 23.03
C GLY A 10 -7.91 -8.00 22.60
N GLN A 11 -7.78 -7.25 21.50
CA GLN A 11 -8.84 -6.37 20.99
C GLN A 11 -9.33 -6.85 19.63
N TRP A 12 -10.42 -7.61 19.59
CA TRP A 12 -10.96 -8.14 18.34
C TRP A 12 -11.66 -7.06 17.51
N PRO A 13 -11.51 -7.07 16.17
CA PRO A 13 -12.23 -6.16 15.30
C PRO A 13 -13.74 -6.32 15.45
N GLY A 14 -14.46 -5.21 15.42
CA GLY A 14 -15.92 -5.17 15.50
C GLY A 14 -16.59 -5.92 14.34
N ARG A 15 -17.89 -6.21 14.48
CA ARG A 15 -18.64 -6.93 13.43
C ARG A 15 -18.61 -6.19 12.09
N ALA A 16 -18.79 -4.88 12.09
CA ALA A 16 -18.76 -4.10 10.86
C ALA A 16 -17.34 -3.92 10.31
N GLU A 17 -16.32 -3.88 11.18
CA GLU A 17 -14.91 -3.85 10.74
C GLU A 17 -14.58 -5.12 9.93
N ARG A 18 -15.04 -6.30 10.37
CA ARG A 18 -14.88 -7.56 9.62
C ARG A 18 -15.61 -7.54 8.28
N TRP A 19 -16.85 -7.05 8.25
CA TRP A 19 -17.61 -6.95 7.00
C TRP A 19 -17.00 -5.95 6.02
N GLY A 20 -16.55 -4.79 6.50
CA GLY A 20 -15.85 -3.80 5.67
C GLY A 20 -14.56 -4.37 5.08
N LEU A 21 -13.74 -5.06 5.88
CA LEU A 21 -12.54 -5.73 5.40
C LEU A 21 -12.86 -6.79 4.33
N ALA A 22 -13.88 -7.62 4.56
CA ALA A 22 -14.28 -8.68 3.63
C ALA A 22 -14.80 -8.12 2.29
N VAL A 23 -15.67 -7.10 2.33
CA VAL A 23 -16.20 -6.45 1.13
C VAL A 23 -15.09 -5.72 0.36
N GLY A 24 -14.22 -4.99 1.07
CA GLY A 24 -13.09 -4.29 0.45
C GLY A 24 -12.10 -5.26 -0.21
N PHE A 25 -11.77 -6.36 0.47
CA PHE A 25 -10.93 -7.42 -0.09
C PHE A 25 -11.58 -8.08 -1.31
N GLY A 26 -12.88 -8.39 -1.24
CA GLY A 26 -13.64 -8.92 -2.38
C GLY A 26 -13.63 -7.97 -3.58
N GLY A 27 -13.74 -6.66 -3.35
CA GLY A 27 -13.62 -5.65 -4.39
C GLY A 27 -12.23 -5.61 -5.04
N ILE A 28 -11.16 -5.73 -4.25
CA ILE A 28 -9.77 -5.80 -4.77
C ILE A 28 -9.58 -7.07 -5.61
N VAL A 29 -10.10 -8.21 -5.15
CA VAL A 29 -10.07 -9.46 -5.92
C VAL A 29 -10.82 -9.28 -7.23
N LEU A 30 -12.05 -8.75 -7.19
CA LEU A 30 -12.86 -8.50 -8.38
C LEU A 30 -12.15 -7.60 -9.39
N LEU A 31 -11.41 -6.59 -8.92
CA LEU A 31 -10.62 -5.70 -9.78
C LEU A 31 -9.45 -6.43 -10.47
N ASN A 32 -8.90 -7.48 -9.85
CA ASN A 32 -7.74 -8.23 -10.34
C ASN A 32 -8.10 -9.54 -11.08
N LEU A 33 -9.37 -9.97 -11.10
CA LEU A 33 -9.80 -11.22 -11.75
C LEU A 33 -9.55 -11.28 -13.26
N GLY A 34 -9.25 -10.16 -13.91
CA GLY A 34 -8.87 -10.09 -15.32
C GLY A 34 -7.35 -10.10 -15.58
N GLY A 35 -6.52 -10.17 -14.54
CA GLY A 35 -5.06 -10.22 -14.68
C GLY A 35 -4.55 -11.64 -14.95
N ASP A 36 -3.48 -11.75 -15.73
CA ASP A 36 -2.78 -13.02 -15.94
C ASP A 36 -2.19 -13.52 -14.60
N MET A 37 -2.73 -14.60 -14.03
CA MET A 37 -2.17 -15.28 -12.87
C MET A 37 -1.07 -16.28 -13.27
N GLY A 38 -0.18 -15.86 -14.17
CA GLY A 38 0.96 -16.64 -14.65
C GLY A 38 2.21 -16.42 -13.80
N GLY A 39 2.22 -16.89 -12.56
CA GLY A 39 3.35 -16.72 -11.63
C GLY A 39 3.89 -18.06 -11.11
N GLY A 40 5.22 -18.22 -11.08
CA GLY A 40 5.87 -19.34 -10.38
C GLY A 40 5.68 -19.27 -8.85
N LEU A 41 5.97 -20.37 -8.14
CA LEU A 41 5.79 -20.44 -6.68
C LEU A 41 6.53 -19.32 -5.93
N LEU A 42 7.76 -18.98 -6.36
CA LEU A 42 8.60 -18.00 -5.68
C LEU A 42 8.02 -16.55 -5.75
N PRO A 43 7.63 -16.01 -6.92
CA PRO A 43 6.89 -14.74 -7.00
C PRO A 43 5.62 -14.73 -6.16
N THR A 44 4.85 -15.82 -6.17
CA THR A 44 3.61 -15.94 -5.38
C THR A 44 3.89 -15.84 -3.88
N LEU A 45 4.90 -16.56 -3.38
CA LEU A 45 5.32 -16.46 -1.98
C LEU A 45 5.83 -15.05 -1.64
N ALA A 46 6.61 -14.42 -2.51
CA ALA A 46 7.08 -13.06 -2.32
C ALA A 46 5.92 -12.05 -2.22
N MET A 47 4.89 -12.20 -3.07
CA MET A 47 3.68 -11.37 -3.03
C MET A 47 2.87 -11.56 -1.75
N LEU A 48 2.90 -12.74 -1.12
CA LEU A 48 2.26 -12.99 0.18
C LEU A 48 3.06 -12.40 1.35
N VAL A 49 4.39 -12.54 1.31
CA VAL A 49 5.29 -12.03 2.37
C VAL A 49 5.34 -10.50 2.38
N SER A 50 5.19 -9.86 1.22
CA SER A 50 5.21 -8.39 1.07
C SER A 50 4.19 -7.66 1.97
N PRO A 51 2.86 -7.89 1.86
CA PRO A 51 1.87 -7.23 2.71
C PRO A 51 2.00 -7.62 4.19
N MET A 52 2.45 -8.84 4.50
CA MET A 52 2.73 -9.26 5.88
C MET A 52 3.86 -8.44 6.49
N SER A 53 4.96 -8.26 5.74
CA SER A 53 6.11 -7.45 6.15
C SER A 53 5.71 -5.98 6.33
N TRP A 54 4.87 -5.46 5.45
CA TRP A 54 4.33 -4.10 5.57
C TRP A 54 3.48 -3.90 6.81
N ALA A 55 2.53 -4.82 7.07
CA ALA A 55 1.66 -4.76 8.25
C ALA A 55 2.47 -4.87 9.54
N LEU A 56 3.44 -5.80 9.60
CA LEU A 56 4.36 -5.95 10.73
C LEU A 56 5.18 -4.69 10.96
N GLY A 57 5.82 -4.13 9.92
CA GLY A 57 6.60 -2.90 10.02
C GLY A 57 5.76 -1.71 10.48
N SER A 58 4.52 -1.60 10.00
CA SER A 58 3.58 -0.53 10.37
C SER A 58 3.11 -0.63 11.82
N VAL A 59 2.94 -1.84 12.36
CA VAL A 59 2.59 -2.03 13.78
C VAL A 59 3.81 -1.87 14.68
N TRP A 60 4.95 -2.40 14.28
CA TRP A 60 6.20 -2.32 15.05
C TRP A 60 6.71 -0.89 15.16
N SER A 61 6.64 -0.11 14.08
CA SER A 61 7.06 1.31 14.05
C SER A 61 6.26 2.21 15.00
N ARG A 62 5.01 1.83 15.34
CA ARG A 62 4.21 2.54 16.36
C ARG A 62 4.67 2.29 17.79
N ARG A 63 5.40 1.20 18.03
CA ARG A 63 5.85 0.79 19.38
C ARG A 63 7.28 1.20 19.69
N LEU A 64 8.08 1.46 18.66
CA LEU A 64 9.45 1.90 18.84
C LEU A 64 9.51 3.40 19.14
N PRO A 65 10.46 3.84 19.98
CA PRO A 65 10.78 5.26 20.14
C PRO A 65 11.40 5.76 18.83
N MET A 66 10.55 6.30 17.96
CA MET A 66 10.96 6.83 16.66
C MET A 66 11.27 8.33 16.77
N PRO A 67 12.27 8.84 16.02
CA PRO A 67 12.55 10.27 15.93
C PRO A 67 11.31 11.07 15.53
N GLN A 68 11.20 12.31 16.02
CA GLN A 68 10.09 13.18 15.67
C GLN A 68 10.27 13.81 14.28
N GLY A 69 9.15 14.19 13.67
CA GLY A 69 9.12 14.82 12.34
C GLY A 69 9.71 13.95 11.22
N LEU A 70 10.34 14.61 10.26
CA LEU A 70 10.84 14.00 9.03
C LEU A 70 12.02 13.03 9.24
N MET A 71 12.70 13.09 10.39
CA MET A 71 13.87 12.25 10.68
C MET A 71 13.52 10.76 10.69
N SER A 72 12.32 10.39 11.20
CA SER A 72 11.87 9.00 11.17
C SER A 72 11.71 8.47 9.75
N THR A 73 11.11 9.26 8.87
CA THR A 73 10.89 8.87 7.46
C THR A 73 12.21 8.85 6.70
N ALA A 74 13.09 9.82 6.94
CA ALA A 74 14.43 9.86 6.34
C ALA A 74 15.25 8.61 6.71
N ALA A 75 15.26 8.21 7.99
CA ALA A 75 15.96 7.01 8.44
C ALA A 75 15.40 5.74 7.78
N GLN A 76 14.07 5.62 7.67
CA GLN A 76 13.44 4.47 7.00
C GLN A 76 13.80 4.40 5.51
N MET A 77 13.78 5.54 4.81
CA MET A 77 14.14 5.62 3.39
C MET A 77 15.63 5.30 3.15
N LEU A 78 16.53 5.82 3.99
CA LEU A 78 17.96 5.54 3.89
C LEU A 78 18.27 4.08 4.18
N CYS A 79 17.77 3.53 5.29
CA CYS A 79 17.98 2.11 5.62
C CYS A 79 17.39 1.19 4.55
N GLY A 80 16.16 1.45 4.10
CA GLY A 80 15.53 0.70 3.01
C GLY A 80 16.31 0.77 1.70
N GLY A 81 16.81 1.97 1.35
CA GLY A 81 17.65 2.18 0.18
C GLY A 81 18.97 1.42 0.25
N VAL A 82 19.67 1.47 1.39
CA VAL A 82 20.92 0.70 1.61
C VAL A 82 20.68 -0.80 1.49
N VAL A 83 19.60 -1.31 2.09
CA VAL A 83 19.23 -2.73 1.99
C VAL A 83 18.93 -3.11 0.55
N MET A 84 18.13 -2.32 -0.17
CA MET A 84 17.80 -2.55 -1.58
C MET A 84 19.05 -2.52 -2.48
N LEU A 85 19.97 -1.57 -2.27
CA LEU A 85 21.24 -1.52 -2.98
C LEU A 85 22.10 -2.76 -2.68
N GLY A 86 22.14 -3.21 -1.42
CA GLY A 86 22.82 -4.44 -1.04
C GLY A 86 22.28 -5.66 -1.79
N PHE A 87 20.95 -5.81 -1.87
CA PHE A 87 20.31 -6.87 -2.65
C PHE A 87 20.62 -6.77 -4.15
N SER A 88 20.56 -5.57 -4.72
CA SER A 88 20.87 -5.33 -6.14
C SER A 88 22.30 -5.76 -6.48
N LEU A 89 23.26 -5.44 -5.61
CA LEU A 89 24.66 -5.86 -5.75
C LEU A 89 24.83 -7.39 -5.60
N LEU A 90 24.14 -8.01 -4.65
CA LEU A 90 24.20 -9.47 -4.42
C LEU A 90 23.62 -10.27 -5.60
N ILE A 91 22.55 -9.77 -6.21
CA ILE A 91 21.92 -10.38 -7.40
C ILE A 91 22.73 -10.08 -8.66
N GLY A 92 23.61 -9.07 -8.61
CA GLY A 92 24.45 -8.67 -9.74
C GLY A 92 23.67 -7.91 -10.81
N GLU A 93 22.60 -7.19 -10.44
CA GLU A 93 21.83 -6.40 -11.37
C GLU A 93 22.70 -5.31 -12.01
N ARG A 94 22.52 -5.11 -13.31
CA ARG A 94 23.16 -4.06 -14.08
C ARG A 94 22.10 -3.25 -14.79
N PRO A 95 22.22 -1.91 -14.85
CA PRO A 95 21.34 -1.10 -15.67
C PRO A 95 21.43 -1.60 -17.13
N ALA A 96 20.37 -2.24 -17.61
CA ALA A 96 20.36 -2.84 -18.94
C ALA A 96 20.27 -1.78 -20.05
N VAL A 97 19.70 -0.61 -19.74
CA VAL A 97 19.44 0.48 -20.69
C VAL A 97 19.63 1.82 -19.98
N ILE A 98 20.16 2.81 -20.70
CA ILE A 98 20.22 4.19 -20.22
C ILE A 98 18.77 4.73 -20.14
N PRO A 99 18.31 5.20 -18.96
CA PRO A 99 16.94 5.68 -18.82
C PRO A 99 16.65 6.86 -19.75
N THR A 100 15.47 6.86 -20.35
CA THR A 100 15.00 8.02 -21.13
C THR A 100 14.77 9.23 -20.20
N PRO A 101 14.83 10.47 -20.70
CA PRO A 101 14.52 11.66 -19.89
C PRO A 101 13.15 11.57 -19.20
N LYS A 102 12.15 10.97 -19.87
CA LYS A 102 10.83 10.69 -19.30
C LYS A 102 10.91 9.74 -18.10
N ALA A 103 11.68 8.66 -18.19
CA ALA A 103 11.86 7.71 -17.10
C ALA A 103 12.59 8.37 -15.91
N VAL A 104 13.59 9.22 -16.17
CA VAL A 104 14.28 10.00 -15.12
C VAL A 104 13.32 10.97 -14.43
N LEU A 105 12.51 11.70 -15.18
CA LEU A 105 11.49 12.60 -14.62
C LEU A 105 10.44 11.83 -13.79
N ALA A 106 9.98 10.68 -14.29
CA ALA A 106 9.05 9.82 -13.55
C ALA A 106 9.68 9.28 -12.25
N PHE A 107 10.96 8.90 -12.30
CA PHE A 107 11.71 8.49 -11.10
C PHE A 107 11.75 9.60 -10.06
N PHE A 108 12.16 10.82 -10.43
CA PHE A 108 12.20 11.95 -9.49
C PHE A 108 10.81 12.33 -8.98
N TYR A 109 9.78 12.25 -9.82
CA TYR A 109 8.40 12.42 -9.39
C TYR A 109 8.02 11.41 -8.30
N LEU A 110 8.35 10.12 -8.49
CA LEU A 110 8.08 9.09 -7.48
C LEU A 110 8.91 9.28 -6.22
N VAL A 111 10.18 9.69 -6.31
CA VAL A 111 11.02 10.01 -5.15
C VAL A 111 10.38 11.13 -4.32
N VAL A 112 9.94 12.21 -4.94
CA VAL A 112 9.39 13.36 -4.21
C VAL A 112 7.97 13.07 -3.72
N PHE A 113 7.04 12.78 -4.63
CA PHE A 113 5.62 12.67 -4.28
C PHE A 113 5.27 11.29 -3.74
N GLY A 114 5.76 10.22 -4.37
CA GLY A 114 5.49 8.85 -3.96
C GLY A 114 6.19 8.45 -2.67
N SER A 115 7.44 8.88 -2.47
CA SER A 115 8.24 8.53 -1.30
C SER A 115 8.24 9.65 -0.24
N LEU A 116 8.90 10.78 -0.50
CA LEU A 116 9.12 11.80 0.55
C LEU A 116 7.81 12.36 1.11
N VAL A 117 6.90 12.82 0.25
CA VAL A 117 5.60 13.35 0.67
C VAL A 117 4.70 12.23 1.20
N GLY A 118 4.53 11.17 0.42
CA GLY A 118 3.64 10.05 0.74
C GLY A 118 3.97 9.36 2.07
N TYR A 119 5.22 8.94 2.28
CA TYR A 119 5.61 8.26 3.52
C TYR A 119 5.65 9.20 4.72
N SER A 120 5.97 10.48 4.53
CA SER A 120 5.91 11.45 5.63
C SER A 120 4.47 11.68 6.08
N ALA A 121 3.52 11.80 5.14
CA ALA A 121 2.10 11.88 5.44
C ALA A 121 1.59 10.59 6.11
N TYR A 122 2.00 9.42 5.63
CA TYR A 122 1.66 8.14 6.26
C TYR A 122 2.21 8.04 7.69
N GLY A 123 3.48 8.39 7.90
CA GLY A 123 4.10 8.40 9.22
C GLY A 123 3.39 9.33 10.20
N TYR A 124 2.98 10.51 9.74
CA TYR A 124 2.12 11.42 10.51
C TYR A 124 0.76 10.79 10.81
N LEU A 125 0.08 10.22 9.82
CA LEU A 125 -1.22 9.57 9.99
C LEU A 125 -1.17 8.40 10.98
N LEU A 126 -0.09 7.60 10.97
CA LEU A 126 0.09 6.50 11.91
C LEU A 126 0.17 6.96 13.38
N ARG A 127 0.70 8.16 13.62
CA ARG A 127 0.87 8.76 14.95
C ARG A 127 -0.37 9.56 15.38
N ASN A 128 -1.06 10.20 14.44
CA ASN A 128 -2.11 11.17 14.72
C ASN A 128 -3.53 10.68 14.45
N ALA A 129 -3.71 9.54 13.75
CA ALA A 129 -5.02 9.02 13.41
C ALA A 129 -5.28 7.62 13.94
N ARG A 130 -6.58 7.29 14.02
CA ARG A 130 -7.03 5.95 14.38
C ARG A 130 -6.48 4.93 13.40
N PRO A 131 -6.12 3.72 13.86
CA PRO A 131 -5.49 2.75 13.01
C PRO A 131 -6.33 2.30 11.81
N SER A 132 -7.66 2.27 11.94
CA SER A 132 -8.59 1.95 10.85
C SER A 132 -8.60 3.00 9.73
N LEU A 133 -8.50 4.29 10.08
CA LEU A 133 -8.35 5.39 9.11
C LEU A 133 -6.97 5.35 8.45
N ALA A 134 -5.93 5.01 9.21
CA ALA A 134 -4.60 4.89 8.66
C ALA A 134 -4.42 3.70 7.71
N THR A 135 -5.31 2.71 7.74
CA THR A 135 -5.30 1.55 6.83
C THR A 135 -6.28 1.70 5.67
N SER A 136 -7.26 2.60 5.77
CA SER A 136 -8.25 2.81 4.71
C SER A 136 -7.63 3.33 3.41
N TYR A 137 -6.49 4.04 3.48
CA TYR A 137 -5.76 4.49 2.28
C TYR A 137 -5.42 3.33 1.32
N ALA A 138 -5.14 2.13 1.85
CA ALA A 138 -4.80 0.97 1.03
C ALA A 138 -5.97 0.53 0.13
N TYR A 139 -7.21 0.80 0.56
CA TYR A 139 -8.41 0.58 -0.24
C TYR A 139 -8.68 1.72 -1.22
N VAL A 140 -8.39 2.96 -0.84
CA VAL A 140 -8.61 4.12 -1.72
C VAL A 140 -7.61 4.14 -2.88
N ASN A 141 -6.38 3.66 -2.68
CA ASN A 141 -5.32 3.67 -3.69
C ASN A 141 -5.70 2.97 -5.02
N PRO A 142 -6.23 1.73 -5.04
CA PRO A 142 -6.72 1.09 -6.26
C PRO A 142 -7.76 1.92 -7.02
N VAL A 143 -8.70 2.56 -6.31
CA VAL A 143 -9.73 3.39 -6.92
C VAL A 143 -9.10 4.60 -7.62
N LEU A 144 -8.17 5.30 -6.94
CA LEU A 144 -7.46 6.43 -7.53
C LEU A 144 -6.61 6.00 -8.73
N ALA A 145 -5.95 4.84 -8.66
CA ALA A 145 -5.15 4.32 -9.77
C ALA A 145 -6.01 4.09 -11.03
N VAL A 146 -7.17 3.44 -10.87
CA VAL A 146 -8.11 3.16 -11.96
C VAL A 146 -8.68 4.46 -12.54
N LEU A 147 -9.09 5.41 -11.70
CA LEU A 147 -9.62 6.70 -12.16
C LEU A 147 -8.57 7.52 -12.92
N LEU A 148 -7.34 7.57 -12.42
CA LEU A 148 -6.25 8.27 -13.09
C LEU A 148 -5.83 7.56 -14.38
N GLY A 149 -5.85 6.23 -14.43
CA GLY A 149 -5.65 5.46 -15.66
C GLY A 149 -6.70 5.79 -16.71
N GLY A 150 -7.98 5.85 -16.33
CA GLY A 150 -9.05 6.24 -17.24
C GLY A 150 -8.96 7.68 -17.73
N LEU A 151 -8.67 8.62 -16.82
CA LEU A 151 -8.64 10.06 -17.14
C LEU A 151 -7.37 10.51 -17.85
N LEU A 152 -6.20 10.02 -17.44
CA LEU A 152 -4.91 10.50 -17.92
C LEU A 152 -4.28 9.56 -18.96
N ALA A 153 -4.49 8.24 -18.83
CA ALA A 153 -3.99 7.25 -19.79
C ALA A 153 -5.02 6.85 -20.85
N GLY A 154 -6.28 7.31 -20.73
CA GLY A 154 -7.35 7.05 -21.69
C GLY A 154 -7.84 5.61 -21.67
N GLU A 155 -7.64 4.88 -20.57
CA GLU A 155 -8.04 3.48 -20.44
C GLU A 155 -9.58 3.36 -20.35
N THR A 156 -10.16 2.45 -21.14
CA THR A 156 -11.60 2.18 -21.09
C THR A 156 -11.93 1.27 -19.91
N MET A 157 -12.72 1.79 -18.96
CA MET A 157 -13.10 1.06 -17.76
C MET A 157 -14.24 0.08 -18.01
N THR A 158 -14.02 -1.19 -17.69
CA THR A 158 -15.06 -2.21 -17.78
C THR A 158 -16.15 -1.99 -16.73
N PRO A 159 -17.39 -2.47 -16.95
CA PRO A 159 -18.43 -2.45 -15.93
C PRO A 159 -18.03 -3.15 -14.63
N THR A 160 -17.17 -4.18 -14.72
CA THR A 160 -16.62 -4.88 -13.56
C THR A 160 -15.67 -4.01 -12.73
N ALA A 161 -14.87 -3.15 -13.37
CA ALA A 161 -14.02 -2.18 -12.67
C ALA A 161 -14.86 -1.15 -11.89
N TRP A 162 -15.96 -0.67 -12.47
CA TRP A 162 -16.89 0.24 -11.78
C TRP A 162 -17.53 -0.40 -10.55
N LEU A 163 -18.00 -1.65 -10.66
CA LEU A 163 -18.55 -2.41 -9.54
C LEU A 163 -17.51 -2.64 -8.43
N ALA A 164 -16.28 -3.01 -8.80
CA ALA A 164 -15.19 -3.19 -7.86
C ALA A 164 -14.87 -1.90 -7.10
N MET A 165 -14.77 -0.77 -7.80
CA MET A 165 -14.56 0.55 -7.17
C MET A 165 -15.70 0.90 -6.21
N GLY A 166 -16.95 0.66 -6.60
CA GLY A 166 -18.11 0.88 -5.73
C GLY A 166 -18.07 0.06 -4.45
N ALA A 167 -17.72 -1.23 -4.56
CA ALA A 167 -17.57 -2.12 -3.40
C ALA A 167 -16.43 -1.66 -2.46
N ILE A 168 -15.28 -1.27 -3.02
CA ILE A 168 -14.12 -0.80 -2.26
C ILE A 168 -14.46 0.51 -1.51
N LEU A 169 -15.06 1.49 -2.19
CA LEU A 169 -15.47 2.76 -1.55
C LEU A 169 -16.55 2.54 -0.50
N GLY A 170 -17.54 1.68 -0.78
CA GLY A 170 -18.57 1.30 0.17
C GLY A 170 -17.99 0.70 1.45
N ALA A 171 -17.01 -0.20 1.31
CA ALA A 171 -16.27 -0.77 2.44
C ALA A 171 -15.54 0.32 3.26
N VAL A 172 -14.85 1.25 2.61
CA VAL A 172 -14.16 2.37 3.29
C VAL A 172 -15.16 3.22 4.08
N VAL A 173 -16.31 3.58 3.48
CA VAL A 173 -17.35 4.35 4.18
C VAL A 173 -17.86 3.61 5.41
N LEU A 174 -18.08 2.29 5.30
CA LEU A 174 -18.54 1.45 6.41
C LEU A 174 -17.50 1.41 7.54
N LEU A 175 -16.22 1.30 7.21
CA LEU A 175 -15.11 1.33 8.18
C LEU A 175 -14.93 2.69 8.87
N THR A 176 -15.20 3.79 8.18
CA THR A 176 -15.08 5.15 8.75
C THR A 176 -16.25 5.56 9.63
N ARG A 177 -17.42 4.91 9.48
CA ARG A 177 -18.64 5.24 10.24
C ARG A 177 -18.73 4.55 11.60
N GLU A 178 -17.98 3.47 11.83
CA GLU A 178 -17.89 2.84 13.14
C GLU A 178 -17.02 3.70 14.08
N LYS A 179 -17.66 4.25 15.13
CA LYS A 179 -17.04 5.13 16.13
C LYS A 179 -16.16 4.39 17.12
#